data_AF-A0A529HMX6-F1
#
_entry.id   AF-A0A529HMX6-F1
#
_cell.length_a   1.000
_cell.length_b   1.000
_cell.length_c   1.000
_cell.angle_alpha   90.00
_cell.angle_beta   90.00
_cell.angle_gamma   90.00
#
_symmetry.space_group_name_H-M   'P 1'
#
loop_
_entity.id
_entity.type
_entity.pdbx_description
1 polymer ?
#
loop_
_entity_poly.entity_id
_entity_poly.type
_entity_poly.pdbx_seq_one_letter_code
_entity_poly.pdbx_strand_id
1 'polypeptide(L)' 'MHVSLDTMVDTLKAAAESSRLRILALLSRGDLTVSDLTEILGQSQPRVSRHLKLLLEAGLIGRYQE' A
#
# COMPACT_ATOMS: atom_id res chain seq x y z
N MET A 1 -13.33 17.20 -7.24
CA MET A 1 -11.98 16.70 -7.59
C MET A 1 -12.04 16.16 -9.00
N HIS A 2 -11.30 16.75 -9.94
CA HIS A 2 -11.14 16.17 -11.27
C HIS A 2 -9.83 15.37 -11.27
N VAL A 3 -9.93 14.05 -11.25
CA VAL A 3 -8.75 13.17 -11.37
C VAL A 3 -8.40 13.10 -12.86
N SER A 4 -7.16 13.40 -13.24
CA SER A 4 -6.74 13.22 -14.63
C SER A 4 -6.62 11.73 -14.94
N LEU A 5 -6.80 11.37 -16.22
CA LEU A 5 -6.63 9.99 -16.65
C LEU A 5 -5.21 9.47 -16.32
N ASP A 6 -4.20 10.32 -16.48
CA ASP A 6 -2.80 9.97 -16.19
C ASP A 6 -2.60 9.62 -14.71
N THR A 7 -3.13 10.43 -13.80
CA THR A 7 -3.09 10.13 -12.35
C THR A 7 -3.79 8.82 -12.05
N MET A 8 -4.96 8.57 -12.66
CA MET A 8 -5.69 7.31 -12.44
C MET A 8 -4.90 6.10 -12.94
N VAL A 9 -4.27 6.21 -14.11
CA VAL A 9 -3.40 5.16 -14.67
C VAL A 9 -2.22 4.88 -13.74
N ASP A 10 -1.57 5.91 -13.22
CA ASP A 10 -0.41 5.75 -12.35
C ASP A 10 -0.78 5.15 -10.98
N THR A 11 -1.91 5.57 -10.41
CA THR A 11 -2.47 4.94 -9.21
C THR A 11 -2.79 3.46 -9.43
N LEU A 12 -3.42 3.11 -10.56
CA LEU A 12 -3.72 1.71 -10.89
C LEU A 12 -2.46 0.89 -11.11
N LYS A 13 -1.44 1.43 -11.78
CA LYS A 13 -0.12 0.76 -11.92
C LYS A 13 0.55 0.57 -10.57
N ALA A 14 0.47 1.56 -9.69
CA ALA A 14 0.96 1.45 -8.33
C ALA A 14 0.20 0.35 -7.57
N ALA A 15 -1.11 0.18 -7.74
CA ALA A 15 -1.84 -0.92 -7.12
C ALA A 15 -1.56 -2.30 -7.75
N ALA A 16 -1.30 -2.39 -9.05
CA ALA A 16 -1.26 -3.62 -9.86
C ALA A 16 -0.03 -4.53 -9.63
N GLU A 17 0.26 -4.88 -8.38
CA GLU A 17 1.21 -5.91 -8.01
C GLU A 17 0.65 -6.72 -6.85
N SER A 18 0.89 -8.04 -6.85
CA SER A 18 0.24 -8.98 -5.94
C SER A 18 0.42 -8.63 -4.45
N SER A 19 1.65 -8.28 -4.03
CA SER A 19 1.93 -7.93 -2.63
C SER A 19 1.20 -6.65 -2.23
N ARG A 20 1.18 -5.63 -3.10
CA ARG A 20 0.47 -4.37 -2.85
C ARG A 20 -1.05 -4.52 -2.83
N LEU A 21 -1.65 -5.33 -3.71
CA LEU A 21 -3.07 -5.65 -3.63
C LEU A 21 -3.42 -6.38 -2.33
N ARG A 22 -2.56 -7.29 -1.86
CA ARG A 22 -2.75 -7.95 -0.56
C ARG A 22 -2.66 -6.96 0.59
N ILE A 23 -1.70 -6.04 0.58
CA ILE A 23 -1.60 -4.97 1.58
C ILE A 23 -2.88 -4.12 1.60
N LEU A 24 -3.36 -3.66 0.44
CA LEU A 24 -4.60 -2.87 0.36
C LEU A 24 -5.83 -3.65 0.87
N ALA A 25 -5.91 -4.95 0.57
CA ALA A 25 -6.99 -5.80 1.06
C ALA A 25 -6.92 -6.08 2.57
N LEU A 26 -5.72 -6.04 3.16
CA LEU A 26 -5.54 -6.14 4.61
C LEU A 26 -5.92 -4.82 5.29
N LEU A 27 -5.42 -3.69 4.78
CA LEU A 27 -5.69 -2.36 5.33
C LEU A 27 -7.14 -1.91 5.16
N SER A 28 -7.88 -2.46 4.19
CA SER A 28 -9.33 -2.22 4.08
C SER A 28 -10.14 -2.84 5.22
N ARG A 29 -9.52 -3.70 6.04
CA ARG A 29 -10.14 -4.34 7.21
C ARG A 29 -9.76 -3.68 8.53
N GLY A 30 -8.80 -2.76 8.53
CA GLY A 30 -8.32 -2.06 9.72
C GLY A 30 -6.87 -1.62 9.58
N ASP A 31 -6.45 -0.75 10.50
CA ASP A 31 -5.07 -0.27 10.56
C ASP A 31 -4.12 -1.39 11.00
N LEU A 32 -2.96 -1.47 10.35
CA LEU A 32 -1.94 -2.47 10.65
C LEU A 32 -0.58 -1.79 10.73
N THR A 33 0.25 -2.25 11.65
CA THR A 33 1.65 -1.82 11.72
C THR A 33 2.48 -2.48 10.62
N VAL A 34 3.66 -1.93 10.37
CA VAL A 34 4.63 -2.53 9.44
C VAL A 34 5.02 -3.95 9.92
N SER A 35 5.09 -4.17 11.22
CA SER A 35 5.40 -5.47 11.81
C SER A 35 4.28 -6.49 11.54
N ASP A 36 3.02 -6.11 11.74
CA ASP A 36 1.87 -6.98 11.44
C ASP A 36 1.87 -7.41 9.97
N LEU A 37 2.11 -6.47 9.06
CA LEU A 37 2.17 -6.75 7.62
C LEU A 37 3.35 -7.66 7.26
N THR A 38 4.50 -7.49 7.91
CA THR A 38 5.69 -8.34 7.75
C THR A 38 5.38 -9.77 8.16
N GLU A 39 4.71 -9.95 9.31
CA GLU A 39 4.31 -11.25 9.83
C GLU A 39 3.25 -11.93 8.95
N ILE A 40 2.14 -11.24 8.66
CA ILE A 40 1.01 -11.77 7.87
C ILE A 40 1.45 -12.16 6.45
N LEU A 41 2.31 -11.36 5.82
CA LEU A 41 2.74 -11.59 4.44
C LEU A 41 3.94 -12.55 4.34
N GLY A 42 4.61 -12.86 5.45
CA GLY A 42 5.85 -13.65 5.45
C GLY A 42 6.96 -13.02 4.62
N GLN A 43 6.99 -11.69 4.54
CA GLN A 43 7.95 -10.92 3.75
C GLN A 43 8.89 -10.15 4.68
N SER A 44 10.10 -9.84 4.21
CA SER A 44 11.02 -9.03 5.01
C SER A 44 10.53 -7.58 5.15
N GLN A 45 10.82 -6.96 6.30
CA GLN A 45 10.45 -5.57 6.57
C GLN A 45 10.92 -4.58 5.47
N PRO A 46 12.16 -4.66 4.93
CA PRO A 46 12.57 -3.77 3.82
C PRO A 46 11.69 -3.90 2.58
N ARG A 47 11.20 -5.11 2.29
CA ARG A 47 10.30 -5.37 1.15
C ARG A 47 8.92 -4.77 1.41
N VAL A 48 8.36 -5.01 2.59
CA VAL A 48 7.05 -4.45 2.99
C VAL A 48 7.10 -2.92 3.02
N SER A 49 8.12 -2.32 3.64
CA SER A 49 8.30 -0.86 3.67
C SER A 49 8.41 -0.25 2.27
N ARG A 50 9.08 -0.92 1.32
CA ARG A 50 9.13 -0.47 -0.07
C ARG A 50 7.75 -0.46 -0.72
N HIS A 51 6.95 -1.51 -0.50
CA HIS A 51 5.58 -1.58 -1.01
C HIS A 51 4.69 -0.48 -0.40
N LEU A 52 4.77 -0.27 0.90
CA LEU A 52 4.03 0.78 1.61
C LEU A 52 4.41 2.18 1.11
N LYS A 53 5.70 2.45 0.89
CA LYS A 53 6.16 3.72 0.33
C LYS A 53 5.53 4.00 -1.04
N LEU A 54 5.52 3.02 -1.95
CA LEU A 54 4.94 3.19 -3.28
C LEU A 54 3.42 3.41 -3.23
N LEU A 55 2.72 2.72 -2.33
CA LEU A 55 1.28 2.91 -2.11
C LEU A 55 0.99 4.29 -1.52
N LEU A 56 1.82 4.77 -0.60
CA LEU A 56 1.70 6.11 0.01
C LEU A 56 1.94 7.21 -1.02
N GLU A 57 2.98 7.08 -1.85
CA GLU A 57 3.28 8.02 -2.95
C GLU A 57 2.14 8.07 -3.99
N ALA A 58 1.47 6.94 -4.21
CA ALA A 58 0.29 6.84 -5.08
C ALA A 58 -1.01 7.32 -4.42
N GLY A 59 -0.98 7.75 -3.15
CA GLY A 59 -2.14 8.20 -2.40
C GLY A 59 -3.14 7.10 -2.04
N LEU A 60 -2.72 5.83 -2.08
CA LEU A 60 -3.59 4.67 -1.84
C LEU A 60 -3.71 4.30 -0.37
N ILE A 61 -2.76 4.74 0.47
CA ILE A 61 -2.77 4.51 1.91
C ILE A 61 -2.39 5.79 2.66
N GLY A 62 -2.84 5.90 3.90
CA GLY A 62 -2.35 6.88 4.85
C GLY A 62 -1.26 6.29 5.76
N ARG A 63 -0.64 7.15 6.56
CA ARG A 63 0.17 6.73 7.70
C ARG A 63 -0.30 7.49 8.93
N TYR A 64 -0.34 6.80 10.06
CA TYR A 64 -0.60 7.40 11.37
C TYR A 64 0.57 7.02 12.28
N GLN A 65 0.96 7.95 13.13
CA GLN A 65 1.86 7.69 14.26
C GLN A 65 0.96 7.83 15.49
N GLU A 66 0.86 6.78 16.29
CA GLU A 66 0.32 6.91 17.66
C GLU A 66 1.29 7.67 18.55
#